data_AF-A0A2A8UQ16-F1
#
_entry.id   AF-A0A2A8UQ16-F1
#
_cell.length_a   1.000
_cell.length_b   1.000
_cell.length_c   1.000
_cell.angle_alpha   90.00
_cell.angle_beta   90.00
_cell.angle_gamma   90.00
#
_symmetry.space_group_name_H-M   'P 1'
#
loop_
_entity.id
_entity.type
_entity.pdbx_description
1 polymer ?
#
loop_
_entity_poly.entity_id
_entity_poly.type
_entity_poly.pdbx_seq_one_letter_code
_entity_poly.pdbx_strand_id
1 'polypeptide(L)'
;MTTFSSNDKMNIIGVDVTITAQLYESTTPNNIFTPIEGASVTLAPPLKGLINVGTIRSGITPGLTISVTPQTRLLMVFSITTTGISAATTAAGYASGGVTIL
;
A
#
# COMPACT_ATOMS: atom_id res chain seq x y z
N MET A 1 2.98 -8.65 -6.33
CA MET A 1 1.70 -7.94 -6.58
C MET A 1 1.14 -7.49 -5.24
N THR A 2 0.60 -6.28 -5.18
CA THR A 2 0.02 -5.69 -3.97
C THR A 2 -1.45 -5.40 -4.19
N THR A 3 -2.26 -5.55 -3.16
CA THR A 3 -3.72 -5.48 -3.25
C THR A 3 -4.33 -4.87 -2.00
N PHE A 4 -5.42 -4.13 -2.20
CA PHE A 4 -6.36 -3.68 -1.19
C PHE A 4 -7.75 -4.19 -1.55
N SER A 5 -8.49 -4.71 -0.58
CA SER A 5 -9.90 -5.11 -0.73
C SER A 5 -10.73 -4.45 0.36
N SER A 6 -11.78 -3.72 -0.02
CA SER A 6 -12.71 -3.15 0.96
C SER A 6 -13.46 -4.24 1.74
N ASN A 7 -13.59 -4.04 3.05
CA ASN A 7 -14.40 -4.91 3.93
C ASN A 7 -15.75 -4.27 4.26
N ASP A 8 -15.87 -2.95 4.11
CA ASP A 8 -17.08 -2.17 4.35
C ASP A 8 -17.51 -1.36 3.13
N LYS A 9 -18.78 -0.98 3.10
CA LYS A 9 -19.31 -0.04 2.11
C LYS A 9 -18.90 1.38 2.49
N MET A 10 -18.28 2.10 1.56
CA MET A 10 -17.79 3.47 1.78
C MET A 10 -18.37 4.42 0.74
N ASN A 11 -18.54 5.69 1.12
CA ASN A 11 -18.94 6.74 0.20
C ASN A 11 -17.92 7.88 0.27
N ILE A 12 -17.06 7.95 -0.74
CA ILE A 12 -15.94 8.88 -0.82
C ILE A 12 -16.36 10.04 -1.71
N ILE A 13 -16.76 11.15 -1.10
CA ILE A 13 -17.29 12.32 -1.81
C ILE A 13 -16.24 13.44 -1.80
N GLY A 14 -16.02 14.07 -2.96
CA GLY A 14 -15.23 15.31 -3.07
C GLY A 14 -13.71 15.14 -2.97
N VAL A 15 -13.22 13.92 -2.73
CA VAL A 15 -11.80 13.57 -2.72
C VAL A 15 -11.52 12.31 -3.52
N ASP A 16 -10.27 12.16 -3.96
CA ASP A 16 -9.73 10.89 -4.42
C ASP A 16 -8.79 10.34 -3.35
N VAL A 17 -9.03 9.10 -2.93
CA VAL A 17 -8.22 8.38 -1.94
C VAL A 17 -7.25 7.47 -2.68
N THR A 18 -5.95 7.77 -2.57
CA THR A 18 -4.88 6.99 -3.17
C THR A 18 -4.21 6.14 -2.11
N ILE A 19 -4.11 4.83 -2.37
CA ILE A 19 -3.42 3.88 -1.50
C ILE A 19 -2.06 3.57 -2.12
N THR A 20 -0.99 3.76 -1.35
CA THR A 20 0.36 3.40 -1.75
C THR A 20 0.93 2.38 -0.78
N ALA A 21 1.63 1.38 -1.31
CA ALA A 21 2.41 0.45 -0.53
C ALA A 21 3.89 0.67 -0.79
N GLN A 22 4.68 0.77 0.27
CA GLN A 22 6.13 0.89 0.22
C GLN A 22 6.74 -0.23 1.06
N LEU A 23 7.72 -0.93 0.50
CA LEU A 23 8.51 -1.88 1.27
C LEU A 23 9.66 -1.15 1.95
N TYR A 24 9.86 -1.46 3.23
CA TYR A 24 10.97 -0.99 4.03
C TYR A 24 11.78 -2.16 4.55
N GLU A 25 13.04 -1.89 4.89
CA GLU A 25 13.94 -2.85 5.50
C GLU A 25 14.63 -2.28 6.73
N SER A 26 15.04 -3.19 7.62
CA SER A 26 15.94 -2.93 8.72
C SER A 26 17.09 -3.93 8.62
N THR A 27 18.22 -3.48 8.09
CA THR A 27 19.43 -4.30 7.90
C THR A 27 20.23 -4.48 9.19
N THR A 28 20.05 -3.57 10.15
CA THR A 28 20.46 -3.75 11.55
C THR A 28 19.22 -4.16 12.34
N PRO A 29 19.04 -5.43 12.75
CA PRO A 29 17.76 -5.97 13.20
C PRO A 29 17.14 -5.22 14.40
N ASN A 30 16.39 -4.15 14.12
CA ASN A 30 15.80 -3.23 15.10
C ASN A 30 14.47 -2.67 14.54
N ASN A 31 13.88 -1.67 15.20
CA ASN A 31 12.60 -1.08 14.79
C ASN A 31 12.73 0.23 13.99
N ILE A 32 13.93 0.49 13.46
CA ILE A 32 14.20 1.59 12.54
C ILE A 32 14.27 0.97 11.14
N PHE A 33 13.39 1.44 10.27
CA PHE A 33 13.20 0.91 8.92
C PHE A 33 13.45 2.01 7.89
N THR A 34 14.20 1.70 6.84
CA THR A 34 14.45 2.59 5.70
C THR A 34 13.71 2.06 4.47
N PRO A 35 13.14 2.93 3.61
CA PRO A 35 12.45 2.49 2.42
C PRO A 35 13.44 1.83 1.46
N ILE A 36 13.06 0.69 0.87
CA ILE A 36 13.80 0.12 -0.25
C ILE A 36 13.48 0.97 -1.49
N GLU A 37 14.50 1.59 -2.07
CA GLU A 37 14.34 2.46 -3.24
C GLU A 37 13.72 1.69 -4.42
N GLY A 38 12.74 2.31 -5.08
CA GLY A 38 11.98 1.67 -6.16
C GLY A 38 10.95 0.63 -5.71
N ALA A 39 10.97 0.14 -4.46
CA ALA A 39 10.00 -0.84 -3.94
C ALA A 39 8.68 -0.19 -3.48
N SER A 40 8.14 0.71 -4.29
CA SER A 40 6.88 1.43 -4.05
C SER A 40 5.86 1.12 -5.13
N VAL A 41 4.59 1.01 -4.76
CA VAL A 41 3.49 0.83 -5.70
C VAL A 41 2.26 1.59 -5.26
N THR A 42 1.71 2.41 -6.16
CA THR A 42 0.39 3.02 -6.00
C THR A 42 -0.67 2.08 -6.56
N LEU A 43 -1.68 1.76 -5.74
CA LEU A 43 -2.77 0.89 -6.15
C LEU A 43 -3.75 1.66 -7.03
N ALA A 44 -4.20 1.03 -8.11
CA ALA A 44 -5.10 1.65 -9.07
C ALA A 44 -6.41 0.86 -9.23
N PRO A 45 -7.51 1.54 -9.61
CA PRO A 45 -7.67 3.01 -9.61
C PRO A 45 -7.77 3.60 -8.18
N PRO A 46 -7.66 4.92 -7.98
CA PRO A 46 -7.98 5.54 -6.69
C PRO A 46 -9.41 5.19 -6.21
N LEU A 47 -9.67 5.26 -4.91
CA LEU A 47 -11.01 5.10 -4.37
C LEU A 47 -11.75 6.45 -4.45
N LYS A 48 -12.92 6.44 -5.09
CA LYS A 48 -13.79 7.60 -5.27
C LYS A 48 -15.24 7.13 -5.37
N GLY A 49 -16.16 7.93 -4.86
CA GLY A 49 -17.60 7.68 -4.92
C GLY A 49 -18.00 6.48 -4.07
N LEU A 50 -18.99 5.74 -4.55
CA LEU A 50 -19.51 4.56 -3.86
C LEU A 50 -18.55 3.37 -4.03
N ILE A 51 -18.01 2.89 -2.92
CA ILE A 51 -17.18 1.69 -2.85
C ILE A 51 -17.99 0.59 -2.18
N ASN A 52 -18.27 -0.49 -2.88
CA ASN A 52 -18.93 -1.67 -2.32
C ASN A 52 -17.92 -2.56 -1.59
N VAL A 53 -18.40 -3.43 -0.70
CA VAL A 53 -17.58 -4.49 -0.08
C VAL A 53 -16.98 -5.38 -1.17
N GLY A 54 -15.73 -5.81 -0.98
CA GLY A 54 -15.00 -6.65 -1.95
C GLY A 54 -14.48 -5.88 -3.17
N THR A 55 -14.53 -4.54 -3.15
CA THR A 55 -13.90 -3.73 -4.19
C THR A 55 -12.39 -3.85 -4.07
N ILE A 56 -11.76 -4.33 -5.14
CA ILE A 56 -10.31 -4.57 -5.18
C ILE A 56 -9.60 -3.42 -5.90
N ARG A 57 -8.45 -3.02 -5.35
CA ARG A 57 -7.42 -2.19 -5.98
C ARG A 57 -6.09 -2.90 -5.92
N SER A 58 -5.33 -2.85 -7.01
CA SER A 58 -4.06 -3.57 -7.06
C SER A 58 -3.00 -2.81 -7.85
N GLY A 59 -1.77 -3.24 -7.68
CA GLY A 59 -0.62 -2.72 -8.41
C GLY A 59 0.55 -3.70 -8.34
N ILE A 60 1.51 -3.51 -9.24
CA ILE A 60 2.76 -4.25 -9.25
C ILE A 60 3.92 -3.33 -9.65
N THR A 61 5.04 -3.47 -8.97
CA THR A 61 6.32 -2.90 -9.37
C THR A 61 7.15 -4.03 -9.99
N PRO A 62 7.21 -4.14 -11.32
CA PRO A 62 7.97 -5.19 -11.99
C PRO A 62 9.48 -4.92 -11.87
N GLY A 63 10.30 -5.95 -12.11
CA GLY A 63 11.76 -5.81 -12.16
C GLY A 63 12.44 -5.57 -10.80
N LEU A 64 11.70 -5.71 -9.70
CA LEU A 64 12.24 -5.52 -8.37
C LEU A 64 13.08 -6.74 -7.96
N THR A 65 14.37 -6.52 -7.72
CA THR A 65 15.33 -7.53 -7.26
C THR A 65 15.79 -7.10 -5.87
N ILE A 66 15.33 -7.79 -4.83
CA ILE A 66 15.66 -7.45 -3.44
C ILE A 66 16.50 -8.55 -2.84
N SER A 67 17.79 -8.27 -2.68
CA SER A 67 18.70 -9.15 -1.94
C SER A 67 18.50 -8.92 -0.44
N VAL A 68 18.12 -9.97 0.28
CA VAL A 68 17.85 -9.89 1.72
C VAL A 68 18.85 -10.77 2.44
N THR A 69 19.81 -10.17 3.13
CA THR A 69 20.77 -10.90 3.95
C THR A 69 20.11 -11.48 5.20
N PRO A 70 20.69 -12.53 5.82
CA PRO A 70 20.17 -13.07 7.08
C PRO A 70 19.95 -11.98 8.13
N GLN A 71 18.82 -12.08 8.83
CA GLN A 71 18.35 -11.14 9.87
C GLN A 71 17.80 -9.80 9.38
N THR A 72 17.89 -9.47 8.09
CA THR A 72 17.19 -8.29 7.56
C THR A 72 15.68 -8.44 7.77
N ARG A 73 15.07 -7.45 8.42
CA ARG A 73 13.63 -7.42 8.68
C ARG A 73 12.94 -6.60 7.61
N LEU A 74 11.88 -7.12 7.02
CA LEU A 74 11.05 -6.40 6.04
C LEU A 74 9.76 -5.92 6.68
N LEU A 75 9.31 -4.73 6.27
CA LEU A 75 8.03 -4.15 6.67
C LEU A 75 7.35 -3.53 5.45
N MET A 76 6.15 -4.01 5.10
CA MET A 76 5.32 -3.36 4.09
C MET A 76 4.41 -2.35 4.78
N VAL A 77 4.55 -1.08 4.42
CA VAL A 77 3.74 0.02 4.94
C VAL A 77 2.75 0.46 3.88
N PHE A 78 1.48 0.54 4.26
CA PHE A 78 0.42 1.10 3.44
C PHE A 78 0.09 2.50 3.94
N SER A 79 -0.01 3.46 3.02
CA SER A 79 -0.38 4.84 3.32
C SER A 79 -1.53 5.29 2.43
N ILE A 80 -2.28 6.26 2.94
CA ILE A 80 -3.37 6.91 2.23
C ILE A 80 -3.01 8.38 2.05
N THR A 81 -3.13 8.87 0.82
CA THR A 81 -3.16 10.30 0.52
C THR A 81 -4.51 10.66 -0.08
N THR A 82 -5.00 11.85 0.25
CA THR A 82 -6.24 12.38 -0.30
C THR A 82 -5.97 13.67 -1.04
N THR A 83 -6.60 13.82 -2.20
CA THR A 83 -6.59 15.06 -2.98
C THR A 83 -8.02 15.50 -3.22
N GLY A 84 -8.35 16.75 -2.90
CA GLY A 84 -9.70 17.30 -3.05
C GLY A 84 -10.13 18.14 -1.85
N ILE A 85 -11.44 18.34 -1.70
CA ILE A 85 -11.99 19.15 -0.61
C ILE A 85 -11.78 18.38 0.69
N SER A 86 -10.88 18.88 1.52
CA SER A 86 -10.41 18.29 2.79
C SER A 86 -11.53 17.74 3.67
N ALA A 87 -11.82 16.45 3.54
CA ALA A 87 -12.54 15.66 4.53
C ALA A 87 -11.64 14.53 5.02
N ALA A 88 -11.63 14.30 6.34
CA ALA A 88 -11.04 13.08 6.90
C ALA A 88 -11.78 11.88 6.29
N THR A 89 -11.10 11.15 5.40
CA THR A 89 -11.67 9.99 4.72
C THR A 89 -10.94 8.75 5.18
N THR A 90 -11.70 7.81 5.73
CA THR A 90 -11.19 6.50 6.13
C THR A 90 -11.42 5.51 5.00
N ALA A 91 -10.38 4.76 4.62
CA ALA A 91 -10.53 3.57 3.79
C ALA A 91 -10.40 2.32 4.67
N ALA A 92 -11.49 1.57 4.83
CA ALA A 92 -11.50 0.32 5.58
C ALA A 92 -11.36 -0.87 4.62
N GLY A 93 -10.42 -1.77 4.92
CA GLY A 93 -10.20 -2.97 4.13
C GLY A 93 -8.97 -3.76 4.53
N TYR A 94 -8.70 -4.81 3.77
CA TYR A 94 -7.52 -5.65 3.91
C TYR A 94 -6.48 -5.25 2.86
N ALA A 95 -5.25 -5.01 3.30
CA ALA A 95 -4.13 -4.71 2.44
C ALA A 95 -3.07 -5.82 2.53
N SER A 96 -2.56 -6.27 1.39
CA SER A 96 -1.58 -7.34 1.31
C SER A 96 -0.65 -7.15 0.12
N GLY A 97 0.54 -7.76 0.16
CA GLY A 97 1.46 -7.73 -0.95
C GLY A 97 2.39 -8.94 -0.94
N GLY A 98 2.65 -9.46 -2.14
CA GLY A 98 3.67 -10.46 -2.39
C GLY A 98 4.97 -9.81 -2.83
N VAL A 99 6.08 -10.21 -2.21
CA VAL A 99 7.45 -9.80 -2.51
C VAL A 99 8.26 -11.04 -2.88
N THR A 100 9.06 -10.94 -3.94
CA THR A 100 10.06 -11.96 -4.26
C THR A 100 11.38 -11.58 -3.60
N ILE A 101 11.96 -12.52 -2.85
CA ILE A 101 13.24 -12.37 -2.16
C ILE A 101 14.24 -13.30 -2.85
N LEU A 102 15.44 -12.79 -3.10
CA LEU A 102 16.53 -13.52 -3.77
C LEU A 102 17.73 -13.68 -2.84
#